data_AF-A0A0H3AZG7-F1
#
_entry.id   AF-A0A0H3AZG7-F1
#
_cell.length_a   1.000
_cell.length_b   1.000
_cell.length_c   1.000
_cell.angle_alpha   90.00
_cell.angle_beta   90.00
_cell.angle_gamma   90.00
#
_symmetry.space_group_name_H-M   'P 1'
#
loop_
_entity.id
_entity.type
_entity.pdbx_description
1 polymer ?
#
loop_
_entity_poly.entity_id
_entity_poly.type
_entity_poly.pdbx_seq_one_letter_code
_entity_poly.pdbx_strand_id
1 'polypeptide(L)'
;MAKLKAKPELFCREYIVDLNVTQAAIRAGYSAKTAYSSGQRLFKEEVVQQRINELKHDRINQLGVDANYVLLRLVEIDQMDAADIFNKDMSIKPIREWPQVWRRYISGFDVSELFEGKEMVGILKKIKWPDKVRNLELLGKHIAVQAFKENIRNEVTGANGGPMQISNLSPDEAAEAYRKMME
;
A
#
# COMPACT_ATOMS: atom_id res chain seq x y z
N MET A 1 13.36 -28.53 0.03
CA MET A 1 12.15 -27.96 0.68
C MET A 1 11.11 -29.07 0.84
N ALA A 2 10.46 -29.17 2.00
CA ALA A 2 9.41 -30.16 2.23
C ALA A 2 8.18 -29.84 1.37
N LYS A 3 7.65 -30.81 0.63
CA LYS A 3 6.51 -30.63 -0.27
C LYS A 3 5.21 -30.45 0.54
N LEU A 4 4.53 -29.32 0.38
CA LEU A 4 3.25 -29.05 1.03
C LEU A 4 2.17 -30.04 0.56
N LYS A 5 1.30 -30.45 1.49
CA LYS A 5 0.09 -31.23 1.17
C LYS A 5 -0.88 -30.36 0.36
N ALA A 6 -1.82 -31.01 -0.35
CA ALA A 6 -2.74 -30.33 -1.27
C ALA A 6 -3.55 -29.17 -0.64
N LYS A 7 -4.06 -29.33 0.60
CA LYS A 7 -4.83 -28.28 1.30
C LYS A 7 -3.98 -27.08 1.75
N PRO A 8 -2.81 -27.28 2.41
CA PRO A 8 -1.87 -26.18 2.68
C PRO A 8 -1.40 -25.40 1.45
N GLU A 9 -1.11 -26.07 0.34
CA GLU A 9 -0.74 -25.39 -0.90
C GLU A 9 -1.90 -24.54 -1.45
N LEU A 10 -3.12 -25.08 -1.45
CA LEU A 10 -4.31 -24.35 -1.88
C LEU A 10 -4.56 -23.14 -0.97
N PHE A 11 -4.39 -23.29 0.34
CA PHE A 11 -4.46 -22.17 1.29
C PHE A 11 -3.48 -21.05 0.93
N CYS A 12 -2.23 -21.38 0.61
CA CYS A 12 -1.23 -20.37 0.22
C CYS A 12 -1.68 -19.60 -1.04
N ARG A 13 -2.21 -20.31 -2.04
CA ARG A 13 -2.71 -19.72 -3.29
C ARG A 13 -3.95 -18.85 -3.07
N GLU A 14 -4.87 -19.25 -2.20
CA GLU A 14 -6.07 -18.47 -1.90
C GLU A 14 -5.74 -17.24 -1.03
N TYR A 15 -4.76 -17.37 -0.14
CA TYR A 15 -4.32 -16.27 0.73
C TYR A 15 -3.72 -15.11 -0.05
N ILE A 16 -2.91 -15.37 -1.08
CA ILE A 16 -2.33 -14.30 -1.89
C ILE A 16 -3.38 -13.53 -2.72
N VAL A 17 -4.64 -13.98 -2.80
CA VAL A 17 -5.70 -13.27 -3.55
C VAL A 17 -6.14 -12.01 -2.82
N ASP A 18 -6.40 -12.10 -1.51
CA ASP A 18 -7.01 -11.03 -0.71
C ASP A 18 -6.31 -10.80 0.64
N LEU A 19 -5.24 -11.55 0.93
CA LEU A 19 -4.51 -11.55 2.20
C LEU A 19 -5.40 -11.85 3.42
N ASN A 20 -6.51 -12.58 3.21
CA ASN A 20 -7.45 -12.95 4.25
C ASN A 20 -7.25 -14.41 4.68
N VAL A 21 -6.69 -14.61 5.88
CA VAL A 21 -6.39 -15.94 6.43
C VAL A 21 -7.63 -16.84 6.54
N THR A 22 -8.74 -16.31 7.07
CA THR A 22 -9.95 -17.10 7.30
C THR A 22 -10.59 -17.50 5.97
N GLN A 23 -10.71 -16.58 5.03
CA GLN A 23 -11.31 -16.86 3.72
C GLN A 23 -10.43 -17.78 2.88
N ALA A 24 -9.11 -17.67 2.98
CA ALA A 24 -8.19 -18.60 2.34
C ALA A 24 -8.38 -20.03 2.86
N ALA A 25 -8.58 -20.22 4.16
CA ALA A 25 -8.85 -21.54 4.73
C ALA A 25 -10.19 -22.13 4.25
N ILE A 26 -11.25 -21.31 4.15
CA ILE A 26 -12.54 -21.77 3.62
C ILE A 26 -12.39 -22.23 2.16
N ARG A 27 -11.78 -21.39 1.32
CA ARG A 27 -11.55 -21.68 -0.11
C ARG A 27 -10.62 -22.88 -0.33
N ALA A 28 -9.67 -23.11 0.59
CA ALA A 28 -8.81 -24.29 0.60
C ALA A 28 -9.51 -25.59 1.08
N GLY A 29 -10.81 -25.53 1.41
CA GLY A 29 -11.61 -26.69 1.78
C GLY A 29 -11.48 -27.09 3.26
N TYR A 30 -11.18 -26.14 4.14
CA TYR A 30 -11.36 -26.31 5.59
C TYR A 30 -12.81 -25.98 5.99
N SER A 31 -13.28 -26.58 7.09
CA SER A 31 -14.63 -26.33 7.59
C SER A 31 -14.81 -24.85 7.95
N ALA A 32 -15.88 -24.24 7.46
CA ALA A 32 -16.21 -22.84 7.76
C ALA A 32 -16.30 -22.57 9.27
N LYS A 33 -16.79 -23.55 10.05
CA LYS A 33 -16.92 -23.43 11.51
C LYS A 33 -15.57 -23.29 12.22
N THR A 34 -14.49 -23.85 11.65
CA THR A 34 -13.15 -23.86 12.26
C THR A 34 -12.09 -23.20 11.37
N ALA A 35 -12.51 -22.48 10.33
CA ALA A 35 -11.61 -21.87 9.35
C ALA A 35 -10.71 -20.82 9.99
N TYR A 36 -11.23 -20.05 10.95
CA TYR A 36 -10.43 -19.07 11.70
C TYR A 36 -9.27 -19.74 12.44
N SER A 37 -9.55 -20.73 13.30
CA SER A 37 -8.51 -21.40 14.10
C SER A 37 -7.57 -22.24 13.24
N SER A 38 -8.10 -22.96 12.26
CA SER A 38 -7.31 -23.78 11.33
C SER A 38 -6.41 -22.93 10.44
N GLY A 39 -6.94 -21.83 9.90
CA GLY A 39 -6.19 -20.88 9.08
C GLY A 39 -5.09 -20.18 9.87
N GLN A 40 -5.38 -19.72 11.10
CA GLN A 40 -4.36 -19.10 11.97
C GLN A 40 -3.24 -20.07 12.35
N ARG A 41 -3.56 -21.33 12.65
CA ARG A 41 -2.54 -22.36 12.91
C ARG A 41 -1.67 -22.56 11.67
N LEU A 42 -2.28 -22.77 10.51
CA LEU A 42 -1.58 -23.00 9.26
C LEU A 42 -0.70 -21.80 8.87
N PHE A 43 -1.22 -20.58 9.05
CA PHE A 43 -0.48 -19.35 8.77
C PHE A 43 0.77 -19.20 9.65
N LYS A 44 0.80 -19.75 10.86
CA LYS A 44 1.98 -19.70 11.73
C LYS A 44 3.05 -20.75 11.37
N GLU A 45 2.74 -21.72 10.51
CA GLU A 45 3.71 -22.73 10.09
C GLU A 45 4.77 -22.12 9.17
N GLU A 46 6.05 -22.35 9.48
CA GLU A 46 7.18 -21.79 8.74
C GLU A 46 7.14 -22.16 7.25
N VAL A 47 6.81 -23.42 6.94
CA VAL A 47 6.70 -23.93 5.56
C VAL A 47 5.60 -23.20 4.75
N VAL A 48 4.51 -22.79 5.41
CA VAL A 48 3.43 -22.02 4.79
C VAL A 48 3.87 -20.58 4.56
N GLN A 49 4.55 -19.97 5.52
CA GLN A 49 5.10 -18.63 5.36
C GLN A 49 6.13 -18.56 4.23
N GLN A 50 7.04 -19.54 4.15
CA GLN A 50 8.00 -19.66 3.05
C GLN A 50 7.27 -19.75 1.70
N ARG A 51 6.25 -20.59 1.59
CA ARG A 51 5.47 -20.73 0.35
C ARG A 51 4.70 -19.46 -0.04
N ILE A 52 4.09 -18.78 0.92
CA ILE A 52 3.43 -17.49 0.68
C ILE A 52 4.44 -16.46 0.16
N ASN A 53 5.64 -16.43 0.73
CA ASN A 53 6.70 -15.53 0.28
C ASN A 53 7.18 -15.85 -1.14
N GLU A 54 7.34 -17.12 -1.49
CA GLU A 54 7.63 -17.55 -2.88
C GLU A 54 6.53 -17.06 -3.82
N LEU A 55 5.27 -17.32 -3.50
CA LEU A 55 4.14 -16.89 -4.35
C LEU A 55 4.04 -15.37 -4.51
N LYS A 56 4.38 -14.61 -3.47
CA LYS A 56 4.50 -13.14 -3.54
C LYS A 56 5.63 -12.73 -4.49
N HIS A 57 6.80 -13.36 -4.39
CA HIS A 57 7.93 -13.11 -5.29
C HIS A 57 7.60 -13.48 -6.73
N ASP A 58 6.96 -14.63 -6.97
CA ASP A 58 6.54 -15.05 -8.31
C ASP A 58 5.59 -14.03 -8.94
N ARG A 59 4.62 -13.52 -8.18
CA ARG A 59 3.72 -12.46 -8.64
C ARG A 59 4.48 -11.18 -8.97
N ILE A 60 5.43 -10.78 -8.12
CA ILE A 60 6.27 -9.62 -8.37
C ILE A 60 7.10 -9.82 -9.65
N ASN A 61 7.71 -10.99 -9.83
CA ASN A 61 8.52 -11.32 -11.01
C ASN A 61 7.67 -11.34 -12.29
N GLN A 62 6.43 -11.82 -12.22
CA GLN A 62 5.50 -11.83 -13.36
C GLN A 62 5.02 -10.43 -13.75
N LEU A 63 4.73 -9.58 -12.77
CA LEU A 63 4.14 -8.26 -13.03
C LEU A 63 5.18 -7.14 -13.16
N GLY A 64 6.36 -7.29 -12.55
CA GLY A 64 7.38 -6.24 -12.43
C GLY A 64 6.92 -5.04 -11.59
N VAL A 65 5.86 -5.20 -10.79
CA VAL A 65 5.25 -4.15 -9.96
C VAL A 65 5.51 -4.45 -8.50
N ASP A 66 6.59 -3.91 -7.96
CA ASP A 66 6.93 -3.96 -6.55
C ASP A 66 6.96 -2.56 -5.91
N ALA A 67 7.39 -2.47 -4.66
CA ALA A 67 7.53 -1.19 -3.97
C ALA A 67 8.52 -0.26 -4.70
N ASN A 68 9.62 -0.79 -5.24
CA ASN A 68 10.61 0.01 -5.95
C ASN A 68 10.01 0.60 -7.25
N TYR A 69 9.25 -0.19 -7.99
CA TYR A 69 8.48 0.27 -9.15
C TYR A 69 7.58 1.45 -8.79
N VAL A 70 6.80 1.35 -7.70
CA VAL A 70 5.92 2.44 -7.26
C VAL A 70 6.73 3.68 -6.89
N LEU A 71 7.86 3.51 -6.19
CA LEU A 71 8.72 4.62 -5.81
C LEU A 71 9.29 5.35 -7.03
N LEU A 72 9.85 4.61 -8.00
CA LEU A 72 10.39 5.18 -9.23
C LEU A 72 9.33 5.97 -10.01
N ARG A 73 8.09 5.47 -10.03
CA ARG A 73 6.96 6.13 -10.69
C ARG A 73 6.55 7.43 -9.99
N LEU A 74 6.58 7.47 -8.66
CA LEU A 74 6.35 8.71 -7.90
C LEU A 74 7.47 9.73 -8.14
N VAL A 75 8.73 9.28 -8.22
CA VAL A 75 9.88 10.13 -8.57
C VAL A 75 9.77 10.68 -9.99
N GLU A 76 9.37 9.85 -10.98
CA GLU A 76 9.13 10.30 -12.35
C GLU A 76 8.10 11.44 -12.38
N ILE A 77 6.98 11.30 -11.66
CA ILE A 77 5.95 12.33 -11.57
C ILE A 77 6.51 13.59 -10.91
N ASP A 78 7.28 13.45 -9.82
CA ASP A 78 7.86 14.59 -9.10
C ASP A 78 8.82 15.42 -9.98
N GLN A 79 9.62 14.74 -10.80
CA GLN A 79 10.61 15.37 -11.68
C GLN A 79 10.04 15.99 -12.95
N MET A 80 8.76 15.77 -13.29
CA MET A 80 8.14 16.38 -14.48
C MET A 80 8.26 17.92 -14.46
N ASP A 81 8.86 18.51 -15.50
CA ASP A 81 8.96 19.96 -15.69
C ASP A 81 8.06 20.42 -16.85
N ALA A 82 7.21 21.42 -16.58
CA ALA A 82 6.31 21.98 -17.57
C ALA A 82 7.04 22.45 -18.83
N ALA A 83 8.27 22.96 -18.70
CA ALA A 83 9.09 23.42 -19.82
C ALA A 83 9.29 22.34 -20.90
N ASP A 84 9.23 21.06 -20.54
CA ASP A 84 9.37 19.93 -21.47
C ASP A 84 8.37 19.98 -22.63
N ILE A 85 7.16 20.50 -22.38
CA ILE A 85 6.05 20.46 -23.34
C ILE A 85 5.74 21.82 -23.98
N PHE A 86 6.53 22.86 -23.69
CA PHE A 86 6.40 24.17 -24.31
C PHE A 86 7.54 24.47 -25.30
N ASN A 87 7.19 25.13 -26.40
CA ASN A 87 8.13 25.78 -27.30
C ASN A 87 8.69 27.05 -26.65
N LYS A 88 9.75 27.63 -27.25
CA LYS A 88 10.38 28.87 -26.78
C LYS A 88 9.44 30.08 -26.79
N ASP A 89 8.41 30.05 -27.64
CA ASP A 89 7.38 31.08 -27.77
C ASP A 89 6.19 30.87 -26.82
N MET A 90 6.30 29.96 -25.85
CA MET A 90 5.25 29.55 -24.90
C MET A 90 4.07 28.81 -25.54
N SER A 91 4.13 28.46 -26.83
CA SER A 91 3.14 27.56 -27.43
C SER A 91 3.36 26.12 -26.97
N ILE A 92 2.28 25.34 -26.89
CA ILE A 92 2.36 23.92 -26.49
C ILE A 92 2.87 23.08 -27.67
N LYS A 93 3.91 22.27 -27.44
CA LYS A 93 4.43 21.31 -28.42
C LYS A 93 3.35 20.31 -28.86
N PRO A 94 3.42 19.75 -30.07
CA PRO A 94 2.60 18.59 -30.44
C PRO A 94 2.78 17.42 -29.46
N ILE A 95 1.70 16.71 -29.11
CA ILE A 95 1.73 15.61 -28.11
C ILE A 95 2.77 14.52 -28.46
N ARG A 96 3.01 14.28 -29.76
CA ARG A 96 4.02 13.35 -30.25
C ARG A 96 5.46 13.72 -29.82
N GLU A 97 5.71 14.99 -29.53
CA GLU A 97 7.00 15.51 -29.07
C GLU A 97 7.10 15.55 -27.55
N TRP A 98 6.01 15.22 -26.83
CA TRP A 98 6.04 15.19 -25.38
C TRP A 98 6.82 13.98 -24.88
N PRO A 99 7.67 14.16 -23.84
CA PRO A 99 8.23 13.04 -23.11
C PRO A 99 7.13 12.09 -22.63
N GLN A 100 7.48 10.81 -22.51
CA GLN A 100 6.47 9.79 -22.20
C GLN A 100 5.80 10.01 -20.83
N VAL A 101 6.52 10.56 -19.86
CA VAL A 101 5.99 10.91 -18.53
C VAL A 101 4.79 11.87 -18.62
N TRP A 102 4.87 12.88 -19.49
CA TRP A 102 3.77 13.82 -19.73
C TRP A 102 2.55 13.15 -20.32
N ARG A 103 2.74 12.24 -21.29
CA ARG A 103 1.64 11.47 -21.89
C ARG A 103 0.97 10.49 -20.93
N ARG A 104 1.71 10.02 -19.91
CA ARG A 104 1.22 9.04 -18.93
C ARG A 104 0.50 9.67 -17.74
N TYR A 105 0.89 10.87 -17.33
CA TYR A 105 0.54 11.42 -16.01
C TYR A 105 -0.26 12.73 -16.00
N ILE A 106 -0.55 13.33 -17.15
CA ILE A 106 -1.45 14.49 -17.16
C ILE A 106 -2.81 14.11 -16.55
N SER A 107 -3.37 15.00 -15.75
CA SER A 107 -4.67 14.78 -15.09
C SER A 107 -5.86 15.16 -15.97
N GLY A 108 -5.62 15.82 -17.10
CA GLY A 108 -6.65 16.23 -18.04
C GLY A 108 -6.10 17.06 -19.18
N PHE A 109 -6.77 16.99 -20.33
CA PHE A 109 -6.48 17.77 -21.51
C PHE A 109 -7.79 18.18 -22.17
N ASP A 110 -8.14 19.46 -22.08
CA ASP A 110 -9.35 20.01 -22.69
C ASP A 110 -8.98 20.80 -23.94
N VAL A 111 -9.71 20.56 -25.02
CA VAL A 111 -9.61 21.32 -26.27
C VAL A 111 -10.98 21.92 -26.54
N SER A 112 -11.03 23.24 -26.64
CA SER A 112 -12.25 23.97 -26.96
C SER A 112 -12.00 24.83 -28.19
N GLU A 113 -12.87 24.68 -29.17
CA GLU A 113 -12.93 25.60 -30.31
C GLU A 113 -13.67 26.86 -29.87
N LEU A 114 -13.10 28.03 -30.18
CA LEU A 114 -13.67 29.33 -29.87
C LEU A 114 -14.36 29.86 -31.12
N PHE A 115 -15.59 30.35 -30.97
CA PHE A 115 -16.40 30.89 -32.06
C PHE A 115 -16.82 32.33 -31.77
N GLU A 116 -16.87 33.14 -32.81
CA GLU A 116 -17.53 34.44 -32.83
C GLU A 116 -18.68 34.36 -33.86
N GLY A 117 -19.91 34.25 -33.36
CA GLY A 117 -21.07 33.96 -34.21
C GLY A 117 -20.98 32.56 -34.84
N LYS A 118 -20.84 32.49 -36.16
CA LYS A 118 -20.68 31.23 -36.93
C LYS A 118 -19.23 30.95 -37.34
N GLU A 119 -18.30 31.86 -37.07
CA GLU A 119 -16.90 31.74 -37.48
C GLU A 119 -16.04 31.22 -36.35
N MET A 120 -15.16 30.25 -36.65
CA MET A 120 -14.18 29.73 -35.70
C MET A 120 -13.00 30.70 -35.59
N VAL A 121 -12.80 31.27 -34.41
CA VAL A 121 -11.78 32.32 -34.15
C VAL A 121 -10.56 31.79 -33.41
N GLY A 122 -10.59 30.57 -32.87
CA GLY A 122 -9.41 29.99 -32.23
C GLY A 122 -9.64 28.62 -31.58
N ILE A 123 -8.58 28.13 -30.93
CA ILE A 123 -8.61 26.90 -30.14
C ILE A 123 -7.96 27.18 -28.79
N LEU A 124 -8.71 26.98 -27.70
CA LEU A 124 -8.19 26.96 -26.35
C LEU A 124 -7.75 25.53 -25.98
N LYS A 125 -6.51 25.40 -25.51
CA LYS A 125 -5.97 24.14 -24.98
C LYS A 125 -5.67 24.31 -23.50
N LYS A 126 -6.28 23.50 -22.65
CA LYS A 126 -6.07 23.51 -21.20
C LYS A 126 -5.46 22.18 -20.76
N ILE A 127 -4.32 22.25 -20.08
CA ILE A 127 -3.65 21.09 -19.50
C ILE A 127 -3.84 21.13 -17.98
N LYS A 128 -4.28 20.01 -17.41
CA LYS A 128 -4.32 19.82 -15.95
C LYS A 128 -3.13 18.98 -15.51
N TRP A 129 -2.27 19.58 -14.69
CA TRP A 129 -1.08 18.94 -14.13
C TRP A 129 -1.43 17.89 -13.07
N PRO A 130 -0.59 16.85 -12.90
CA PRO A 130 -0.70 15.98 -11.72
C PRO A 130 -0.50 16.79 -10.44
N ASP A 131 -1.20 16.39 -9.38
CA ASP A 131 -1.04 16.99 -8.05
C ASP A 131 0.32 16.62 -7.46
N LYS A 132 1.28 17.55 -7.57
CA LYS A 132 2.65 17.38 -7.08
C LYS A 132 2.74 17.29 -5.56
N VAL A 133 1.84 17.97 -4.83
CA VAL A 133 1.84 17.94 -3.37
C VAL A 133 1.38 16.57 -2.88
N ARG A 134 0.28 16.06 -3.46
CA ARG A 134 -0.16 14.70 -3.17
C ARG A 134 0.88 13.65 -3.58
N ASN A 135 1.59 13.87 -4.68
CA ASN A 135 2.67 12.99 -5.11
C ASN A 135 3.82 12.93 -4.08
N LEU A 136 4.27 14.09 -3.57
CA LEU A 136 5.27 14.16 -2.50
C LEU A 136 4.80 13.50 -1.20
N GLU A 137 3.51 13.66 -0.86
CA GLU A 137 2.93 12.98 0.29
C GLU A 137 2.99 11.46 0.14
N LEU A 138 2.63 10.93 -1.03
CA LEU A 138 2.70 9.50 -1.33
C LEU A 138 4.15 8.99 -1.35
N LEU A 139 5.07 9.78 -1.88
CA LEU A 139 6.50 9.48 -1.88
C LEU A 139 7.03 9.36 -0.44
N GLY A 140 6.71 10.32 0.42
CA GLY A 140 7.14 10.25 1.82
C GLY A 140 6.45 9.14 2.63
N LYS A 141 5.21 8.75 2.28
CA LYS A 141 4.49 7.61 2.89
C LYS A 141 4.97 6.24 2.38
N HIS A 142 5.78 6.19 1.33
CA HIS A 142 6.28 4.95 0.77
C HIS A 142 7.06 4.14 1.82
N ILE A 143 6.93 2.80 1.76
CA ILE A 143 7.48 1.89 2.78
C ILE A 143 9.00 1.97 2.96
N ALA A 144 9.74 2.40 1.93
CA ALA A 144 11.19 2.56 1.99
C ALA A 144 11.59 3.99 2.43
N VAL A 145 10.78 4.99 2.10
CA VAL A 145 11.07 6.40 2.41
C VAL A 145 10.66 6.76 3.83
N GLN A 146 9.42 6.43 4.23
CA GLN A 146 8.87 6.65 5.58
C GLN A 146 9.13 8.06 6.17
N ALA A 147 9.19 9.11 5.34
CA ALA A 147 9.56 10.47 5.75
C ALA A 147 8.56 11.12 6.73
N PHE A 148 7.31 10.66 6.73
CA PHE A 148 6.24 11.15 7.61
C PHE A 148 5.91 10.18 8.75
N LYS A 149 6.78 9.20 9.03
CA LYS A 149 6.55 8.29 10.13
C LYS A 149 6.62 9.09 11.43
N GLU A 150 5.46 9.33 12.03
CA GLU A 150 5.40 9.80 13.40
C GLU A 150 6.13 8.77 14.26
N ASN A 151 7.14 9.22 15.00
CA ASN A 151 7.77 8.41 16.03
C ASN A 151 6.73 8.20 17.14
N ILE A 152 5.80 7.27 16.93
CA ILE A 152 4.94 6.76 17.98
C ILE A 152 5.84 5.88 18.86
N ARG A 153 6.61 6.51 19.73
CA ARG A 153 7.15 5.82 20.90
C ARG A 153 5.97 5.60 21.82
N ASN A 154 5.43 4.39 21.81
CA ASN A 154 4.53 3.94 22.86
C ASN A 154 5.38 3.78 24.14
N GLU A 155 5.61 4.87 24.85
CA GLU A 155 6.21 4.84 26.17
C GLU A 155 5.11 4.45 27.16
N VAL A 156 5.18 3.21 27.66
CA VAL A 156 4.26 2.74 28.71
C VAL A 156 4.74 3.37 30.02
N THR A 157 3.95 4.30 30.54
CA THR A 157 4.18 4.96 31.82
C THR A 157 3.16 4.49 32.86
N GLY A 158 3.50 4.60 34.14
CA GLY A 158 2.55 4.41 35.23
C GLY A 158 1.52 5.55 35.28
N ALA A 159 0.60 5.47 36.24
CA ALA A 159 -0.42 6.49 36.43
C ALA A 159 0.18 7.91 36.47
N ASN A 160 -0.44 8.85 35.76
CA ASN A 160 0.00 10.24 35.63
C ASN A 160 1.43 10.43 35.08
N GLY A 161 1.92 9.51 34.24
CA GLY A 161 3.25 9.62 33.65
C GLY A 161 4.40 9.22 34.59
N GLY A 162 4.07 8.65 35.75
CA GLY A 162 5.05 8.16 36.72
C GLY A 162 5.74 6.85 36.29
N PRO A 163 6.70 6.35 37.08
CA PRO A 163 7.32 5.05 36.85
C PRO A 163 6.28 3.93 36.85
N MET A 164 6.45 2.93 35.98
CA MET A 164 5.62 1.72 36.03
C MET A 164 5.80 1.03 37.38
N GLN A 165 4.68 0.77 38.06
CA GLN A 165 4.67 -0.03 39.27
C GLN A 165 4.70 -1.50 38.85
N ILE A 166 5.80 -2.19 39.15
CA ILE A 166 5.92 -3.64 38.92
C ILE A 166 5.62 -4.32 40.25
N SER A 167 4.53 -5.06 40.34
CA SER A 167 4.21 -5.88 41.51
C SER A 167 4.79 -7.28 41.33
N ASN A 168 5.70 -7.66 42.23
CA ASN A 168 6.23 -9.03 42.29
C ASN A 168 5.31 -9.90 43.16
N LEU A 169 4.10 -10.18 42.68
CA LEU A 169 3.17 -11.06 43.37
C LEU A 169 3.48 -12.52 43.03
N SER A 170 3.42 -13.40 44.01
CA SER A 170 3.32 -14.83 43.77
C SER A 170 1.98 -15.16 43.07
N PRO A 171 1.88 -16.31 42.37
CA PRO A 171 0.64 -16.71 41.70
C PRO A 171 -0.60 -16.73 42.62
N ASP A 172 -0.42 -17.13 43.88
CA ASP A 172 -1.51 -17.19 44.86
C ASP A 172 -1.98 -15.80 45.29
N GLU A 173 -1.03 -14.87 45.52
CA GLU A 173 -1.33 -13.47 45.87
C GLU A 173 -2.00 -12.73 44.71
N ALA A 174 -1.58 -12.99 43.47
CA ALA A 174 -2.21 -12.44 42.27
C ALA A 174 -3.66 -12.95 42.10
N ALA A 175 -3.90 -14.24 42.37
CA ALA A 175 -5.23 -14.84 42.28
C ALA A 175 -6.19 -14.34 43.37
N GLU A 176 -5.68 -14.01 44.57
CA GLU A 176 -6.48 -13.40 45.62
C GLU A 176 -6.79 -11.92 45.33
N ALA A 177 -5.81 -11.16 44.86
CA ALA A 177 -6.01 -9.76 44.45
C ALA A 177 -7.03 -9.64 43.30
N TYR A 178 -6.98 -10.53 42.32
CA TYR A 178 -7.97 -10.59 41.24
C TYR A 178 -9.37 -10.90 41.74
N ARG A 179 -9.51 -11.85 42.68
CA ARG A 179 -10.81 -12.18 43.30
C ARG A 179 -11.43 -10.98 44.01
N LYS A 180 -10.65 -10.25 44.81
CA LYS A 180 -11.10 -9.03 45.51
C LYS A 180 -11.47 -7.87 44.57
N MET A 181 -10.89 -7.83 43.37
CA MET A 181 -11.16 -6.78 42.39
C MET A 181 -12.45 -7.03 41.58
N MET A 182 -12.96 -8.26 41.61
CA MET A 182 -14.15 -8.71 40.86
C MET A 182 -15.40 -8.84 41.75
N GLU A 183 -15.28 -8.56 43.05
CA GLU A 183 -16.40 -8.38 44.00
C GLU A 183 -16.85 -6.93 44.05
#